data_AF-A0A925IVG3-F1
#
_entry.id   AF-A0A925IVG3-F1
#
_cell.length_a   1.000
_cell.length_b   1.000
_cell.length_c   1.000
_cell.angle_alpha   90.00
_cell.angle_beta   90.00
_cell.angle_gamma   90.00
#
_symmetry.space_group_name_H-M   'P 1'
#
loop_
_entity.id
_entity.type
_entity.pdbx_description
1 polymer ?
#
loop_
_entity_poly.entity_id
_entity_poly.type
_entity_poly.pdbx_seq_one_letter_code
_entity_poly.pdbx_strand_id
1 'polypeptide(L)'
;MENFYTSYTKIIENKTYYFVKKYLIFPEFTDVSPVLENYGMHTDFNKACSIAQINDPQVRKHLLNEAEGTIQHAKVIDLNIANFAGKSATS
;
A
#
# COMPACT_ATOMS: atom_id res chain seq x y z
N MET A 1 -16.25 4.60 -14.42
CA MET A 1 -15.58 3.70 -13.45
C MET A 1 -14.09 3.77 -13.71
N GLU A 2 -13.30 3.89 -12.64
CA GLU A 2 -11.84 4.03 -12.73
C GLU A 2 -11.16 2.88 -11.99
N ASN A 3 -10.09 2.34 -12.56
CA ASN A 3 -9.31 1.29 -11.92
C ASN A 3 -8.17 1.94 -11.12
N PHE A 4 -8.07 1.57 -9.85
CA PHE A 4 -7.00 1.98 -8.97
C PHE A 4 -6.21 0.74 -8.52
N TYR A 5 -4.89 0.81 -8.57
CA TYR A 5 -4.04 -0.35 -8.26
C TYR A 5 -3.11 0.00 -7.11
N THR A 6 -2.84 -0.98 -6.24
CA THR A 6 -1.81 -0.83 -5.21
C THR A 6 -0.96 -2.09 -5.13
N SER A 7 0.29 -1.92 -4.73
CA SER A 7 1.19 -3.03 -4.51
C SER A 7 2.16 -2.78 -3.36
N TYR A 8 2.49 -3.84 -2.64
CA TYR A 8 3.46 -3.79 -1.55
C TYR A 8 4.14 -5.16 -1.39
N THR A 9 5.29 -5.15 -0.75
CA THR A 9 6.00 -6.37 -0.36
C THR A 9 5.83 -6.64 1.13
N LYS A 10 5.78 -7.92 1.51
CA LYS A 10 5.82 -8.33 2.91
C LYS A 10 6.68 -9.57 3.07
N ILE A 11 7.52 -9.58 4.10
CA ILE A 11 8.30 -10.77 4.46
C ILE A 11 7.42 -11.66 5.34
N ILE A 12 7.21 -12.89 4.91
CA ILE A 12 6.45 -13.93 5.63
C ILE A 12 7.34 -15.17 5.65
N GLU A 13 7.64 -15.70 6.83
CA GLU A 13 8.52 -16.89 7.00
C GLU A 13 9.86 -16.74 6.25
N ASN A 14 10.49 -15.58 6.38
CA ASN A 14 11.77 -15.27 5.73
C ASN A 14 11.74 -15.28 4.19
N LYS A 15 10.55 -15.23 3.58
CA LYS A 15 10.35 -15.10 2.14
C LYS A 15 9.60 -13.81 1.81
N THR A 16 10.03 -13.12 0.76
CA THR A 16 9.35 -11.93 0.26
C THR A 16 8.14 -12.34 -0.58
N TYR A 17 6.97 -11.81 -0.23
CA TYR A 17 5.74 -11.93 -1.00
C TYR A 17 5.35 -10.58 -1.58
N TYR A 18 4.94 -10.60 -2.83
CA TYR A 18 4.36 -9.47 -3.54
C TYR A 18 2.85 -9.54 -3.41
N PHE A 19 2.27 -8.46 -2.92
CA PHE A 19 0.84 -8.24 -2.85
C PHE A 19 0.46 -7.21 -3.88
N VAL A 20 -0.50 -7.57 -4.73
CA VAL A 20 -1.02 -6.72 -5.80
C VAL A 20 -2.53 -6.66 -5.65
N LYS A 21 -3.10 -5.46 -5.58
CA LYS A 21 -4.54 -5.24 -5.39
C LYS A 21 -5.08 -4.33 -6.48
N LYS A 22 -6.22 -4.71 -7.04
CA LYS A 22 -6.99 -3.97 -8.03
C LYS A 22 -8.30 -3.53 -7.40
N TYR A 23 -8.51 -2.23 -7.37
CA TYR A 23 -9.70 -1.58 -6.85
C TYR A 23 -10.48 -0.92 -7.99
N LEU A 24 -11.79 -0.89 -7.84
CA LEU A 24 -12.72 -0.18 -8.70
C LEU A 24 -13.28 1.02 -7.95
N ILE A 25 -13.10 2.20 -8.51
CA ILE A 25 -13.62 3.47 -7.98
C ILE A 25 -14.80 3.91 -8.84
N PHE A 26 -15.87 4.33 -8.15
CA PHE A 26 -17.07 4.87 -8.77
C PHE A 26 -17.12 6.39 -8.54
N PRO A 27 -16.55 7.20 -9.45
CA PRO A 27 -16.47 8.65 -9.25
C PRO A 27 -17.84 9.34 -9.23
N GLU A 28 -18.89 8.66 -9.69
CA GLU A 28 -20.27 9.15 -9.69
C GLU A 28 -20.90 9.16 -8.29
N PHE A 29 -20.32 8.45 -7.31
CA PHE A 29 -20.79 8.42 -5.93
C PHE A 29 -19.78 9.10 -5.00
N THR A 30 -20.20 10.17 -4.34
CA THR A 30 -19.45 10.79 -3.24
C THR A 30 -19.44 9.86 -2.02
N ASP A 31 -18.30 9.74 -1.34
CA ASP A 31 -18.08 8.93 -0.13
C ASP A 31 -18.17 7.40 -0.27
N VAL A 32 -18.10 6.85 -1.49
CA VAL A 32 -17.99 5.39 -1.65
C VAL A 32 -16.53 4.96 -1.63
N SER A 33 -16.22 4.07 -0.68
CA SER A 33 -14.87 3.48 -0.59
C SER A 33 -14.55 2.66 -1.85
N PRO A 34 -13.28 2.68 -2.31
CA PRO A 34 -12.86 1.84 -3.43
C PRO A 34 -13.18 0.36 -3.16
N VAL A 35 -13.80 -0.30 -4.13
CA VAL A 35 -14.16 -1.72 -4.03
C VAL A 35 -12.99 -2.56 -4.49
N LEU A 36 -12.51 -3.48 -3.66
CA LEU A 36 -11.48 -4.44 -4.06
C LEU A 36 -12.09 -5.40 -5.09
N GLU A 37 -11.68 -5.29 -6.35
CA GLU A 37 -12.17 -6.13 -7.43
C GLU A 37 -11.37 -7.42 -7.52
N ASN A 38 -10.04 -7.32 -7.48
CA ASN A 38 -9.14 -8.46 -7.62
C ASN A 38 -7.89 -8.29 -6.75
N TYR A 39 -7.30 -9.40 -6.32
CA TYR A 39 -6.02 -9.39 -5.59
C TYR A 39 -5.17 -10.60 -5.94
N GLY A 40 -3.85 -10.42 -5.90
CA GLY A 40 -2.87 -11.47 -6.10
C GLY A 40 -1.79 -11.42 -5.04
N MET A 41 -1.44 -12.60 -4.50
CA MET A 41 -0.35 -12.77 -3.55
C MET A 41 0.55 -13.89 -4.05
N HIS A 42 1.82 -13.59 -4.32
CA HIS A 42 2.79 -14.59 -4.71
C HIS A 42 4.21 -14.12 -4.40
N THR A 43 5.16 -15.05 -4.25
CA THR A 43 6.60 -14.74 -4.16
C THR A 43 7.21 -14.19 -5.46
N ASP A 44 6.44 -14.20 -6.55
CA ASP A 44 6.85 -13.76 -7.87
C ASP A 44 5.86 -12.67 -8.29
N PHE A 45 6.37 -11.47 -8.53
CA PHE A 45 5.57 -10.32 -8.87
C PHE A 45 4.72 -10.55 -10.14
N ASN A 46 5.28 -11.18 -11.17
CA ASN A 46 4.55 -11.42 -12.41
C ASN A 46 3.38 -12.38 -12.20
N LYS A 47 3.56 -13.38 -11.34
CA LYS A 47 2.46 -14.28 -10.93
C LYS A 47 1.42 -13.55 -10.10
N ALA A 48 1.83 -12.70 -9.15
CA ALA A 48 0.92 -11.89 -8.36
C ALA A 48 0.06 -10.97 -9.26
N CYS A 49 0.67 -10.29 -10.24
CA CYS A 49 -0.06 -9.49 -11.22
C CYS A 49 -1.00 -10.32 -12.09
N SER A 50 -0.60 -11.55 -12.47
CA SER A 50 -1.45 -12.44 -13.28
C SER A 50 -2.66 -12.92 -12.50
N ILE A 51 -2.50 -13.23 -11.20
CA ILE A 51 -3.62 -13.58 -10.31
C ILE A 51 -4.56 -12.38 -10.13
N ALA A 52 -4.03 -11.17 -9.99
CA ALA A 52 -4.82 -9.93 -9.90
C ALA A 52 -5.43 -9.48 -11.24
N GLN A 53 -5.27 -10.27 -12.32
CA GLN A 53 -5.73 -9.96 -13.68
C GLN A 53 -5.21 -8.62 -14.23
N ILE A 54 -4.03 -8.19 -13.80
CA ILE A 54 -3.35 -7.00 -14.31
C ILE A 54 -2.48 -7.44 -15.48
N ASN A 55 -2.94 -7.17 -16.71
CA ASN A 55 -2.24 -7.55 -17.93
C ASN A 55 -1.47 -6.39 -18.58
N ASP A 56 -1.70 -5.16 -18.15
CA ASP A 56 -1.04 -3.98 -18.70
C ASP A 56 0.45 -3.92 -18.26
N PRO A 57 1.41 -3.95 -19.20
CA PRO A 57 2.84 -3.88 -18.90
C PRO A 57 3.27 -2.58 -18.21
N GLN A 58 2.62 -1.45 -18.52
CA GLN A 58 2.95 -0.15 -17.92
C GLN A 58 2.54 -0.12 -16.45
N VAL A 59 1.32 -0.62 -16.16
CA VAL A 59 0.81 -0.73 -14.78
C VAL A 59 1.67 -1.69 -13.97
N ARG A 60 2.07 -2.84 -14.54
CA ARG A 60 2.99 -3.78 -13.88
C ARG A 60 4.32 -3.13 -13.51
N LYS A 61 4.92 -2.36 -14.43
CA LYS A 61 6.19 -1.66 -14.16
C LYS A 61 6.03 -0.62 -13.06
N HIS A 62 4.93 0.14 -13.08
CA HIS A 62 4.65 1.14 -12.04
C HIS A 62 4.48 0.48 -10.67
N LEU A 63 3.67 -0.57 -10.57
CA LEU A 63 3.43 -1.33 -9.34
C LEU A 63 4.72 -1.99 -8.83
N LEU A 64 5.57 -2.53 -9.70
CA LEU A 64 6.84 -3.10 -9.27
C LEU A 64 7.73 -2.03 -8.62
N ASN A 65 7.84 -0.86 -9.26
CA ASN A 65 8.58 0.28 -8.71
C ASN A 65 8.01 0.74 -7.36
N GLU A 66 6.69 0.77 -7.20
CA GLU A 66 6.08 1.10 -5.91
C GLU A 66 6.37 0.01 -4.86
N ALA A 67 6.22 -1.26 -5.20
CA ALA A 67 6.42 -2.37 -4.27
C ALA A 67 7.88 -2.48 -3.77
N GLU A 68 8.84 -2.16 -4.63
CA GLU A 68 10.27 -2.09 -4.32
C GLU A 68 10.65 -0.77 -3.64
N GLY A 69 10.05 0.35 -4.06
CA GLY A 69 10.24 1.67 -3.46
C GLY A 69 9.68 1.80 -2.04
N THR A 70 8.67 0.99 -1.69
CA THR A 70 8.05 0.97 -0.35
C THR A 70 8.99 0.36 0.73
N ILE A 71 10.15 -0.20 0.34
CA ILE A 71 11.14 -0.73 1.30
C ILE A 71 11.69 0.36 2.25
N GLN A 72 11.52 1.66 1.95
CA GLN A 72 11.97 2.72 2.86
C GLN A 72 11.04 3.93 2.90
N HIS A 73 10.06 3.93 3.80
CA HIS A 73 9.78 5.10 4.63
C HIS A 73 9.31 4.60 5.99
N ALA A 74 10.28 4.24 6.85
CA ALA A 74 10.02 4.26 8.28
C ALA A 74 9.46 5.65 8.60
N LYS A 75 8.21 5.73 9.04
CA LYS A 75 7.58 6.98 9.46
C LYS A 75 8.33 7.47 10.69
N VAL A 76 9.37 8.29 10.49
CA VAL A 76 10.05 8.99 11.58
C VAL A 76 9.06 10.02 12.10
N ILE A 77 8.50 9.76 13.27
CA ILE A 77 7.73 10.75 14.01
C ILE A 77 8.74 11.48 14.87
N ASP A 78 9.03 12.74 14.53
CA ASP A 78 9.76 13.62 15.44
C ASP A 78 8.92 13.82 16.70
N LEU A 79 9.36 13.20 17.80
CA LEU A 79 8.80 13.43 19.12
C LEU A 79 9.14 14.86 19.55
N ASN A 80 8.22 15.79 19.33
CA ASN A 80 8.36 17.14 19.86
C ASN A 80 8.10 17.12 21.37
N ILE A 81 9.17 17.12 22.17
CA ILE A 81 9.15 17.04 23.65
C ILE A 81 8.50 18.30 24.28
N ALA A 82 8.27 19.36 23.50
CA ALA A 82 7.79 20.65 24.01
C ALA A 82 6.41 20.62 24.72
N ASN A 83 5.58 19.60 24.48
CA ASN A 83 4.26 19.48 25.10
C ASN A 83 4.19 18.58 26.35
N PHE A 84 5.32 18.01 26.80
CA PHE A 84 5.37 17.17 28.01
C PHE A 84 5.66 17.94 29.31
N ALA A 85 5.81 19.27 29.26
CA ALA A 85 5.85 20.11 30.45
C ALA A 85 4.44 20.26 31.06
N GLY A 86 3.94 19.15 31.63
CA GLY A 86 2.79 19.15 32.51
C GLY A 86 3.04 20.11 33.67
N LYS A 87 2.14 21.09 33.80
CA LYS A 87 2.03 22.08 34.87
C LYS A 87 2.61 21.60 36.20
N SER A 88 3.69 22.25 36.65
CA SER A 88 4.12 22.20 38.05
C SER A 88 2.96 22.71 38.91
N ALA A 89 2.34 21.84 39.70
CA ALA A 89 1.45 22.24 40.78
C ALA A 89 2.30 22.88 41.87
N THR A 90 2.18 24.20 42.03
CA THR A 90 2.58 24.92 43.24
C THR A 90 1.68 24.49 44.39
N SER A 91 2.28 23.99 45.47
CA SER A 91 1.68 23.88 46.81
C SER A 91 2.50 24.71 47.78
#